data_AF-A0A813U101-F1
#
_entry.id   AF-A0A813U101-F1
#
_cell.length_a   1.000
_cell.length_b   1.000
_cell.length_c   1.000
_cell.angle_alpha   90.00
_cell.angle_beta   90.00
_cell.angle_gamma   90.00
#
_symmetry.space_group_name_H-M   'P 1'
#
loop_
_entity.id
_entity.type
_entity.pdbx_description
1 polymer ?
#
loop_
_entity_poly.entity_id
_entity_poly.type
_entity_poly.pdbx_seq_one_letter_code
_entity_poly.pdbx_strand_id
1 'polypeptide(L)' 'MREKVLPPSHQDIGECLNNIGLCYEHLNRRKLALDYYKRALVVYEQCLLATDDRWTIELKIEELSAEMNQFNI' A
#
# COMPACT_ATOMS: atom_id res chain seq x y z
N MET A 1 -10.90 29.29 8.57
CA MET A 1 -10.75 28.61 7.28
C MET A 1 -11.62 27.37 7.34
N ARG A 2 -12.59 27.19 6.42
CA ARG A 2 -13.42 25.98 6.37
C ARG A 2 -12.69 24.98 5.48
N GLU A 3 -12.04 23.98 6.06
CA GLU A 3 -11.61 22.80 5.31
C GLU A 3 -12.86 22.18 4.68
N LYS A 4 -12.99 22.30 3.36
CA LYS A 4 -13.87 21.43 2.60
C LYS A 4 -13.24 20.06 2.72
N VAL A 5 -13.75 19.26 3.64
CA VAL A 5 -13.52 17.82 3.65
C VAL A 5 -14.15 17.30 2.36
N LEU A 6 -13.34 17.28 1.29
CA LEU A 6 -13.70 16.57 0.08
C LEU A 6 -13.95 15.11 0.52
N PRO A 7 -15.01 14.46 0.03
CA PRO A 7 -15.21 13.04 0.30
C PRO A 7 -13.93 12.30 -0.09
N PRO A 8 -13.39 11.42 0.78
CA PRO A 8 -12.18 10.69 0.45
C PRO A 8 -12.39 9.97 -0.87
N SER A 9 -11.60 10.36 -1.86
CA SER A 9 -11.56 9.68 -3.15
C SER A 9 -11.09 8.24 -2.91
N HIS A 10 -11.49 7.32 -3.78
CA HIS A 10 -10.97 5.96 -3.72
C HIS A 10 -9.43 5.94 -3.74
N GLN A 11 -8.79 6.92 -4.39
CA GLN A 11 -7.34 7.13 -4.35
C GLN A 11 -6.82 7.45 -2.94
N ASP A 12 -7.47 8.34 -2.18
CA ASP A 12 -7.05 8.73 -0.83
C ASP A 12 -7.06 7.51 0.11
N ILE A 13 -7.99 6.58 -0.12
CA ILE A 13 -8.08 5.32 0.63
C ILE A 13 -6.88 4.43 0.31
N GLY A 14 -6.46 4.36 -0.96
CA GLY A 14 -5.27 3.64 -1.40
C GLY A 14 -4.00 4.20 -0.75
N GLU A 15 -3.84 5.52 -0.74
CA GLU A 15 -2.70 6.21 -0.12
C GLU A 15 -2.67 5.99 1.39
N CYS A 16 -3.82 6.05 2.05
CA CYS A 16 -3.92 5.75 3.49
C CYS A 16 -3.49 4.31 3.80
N LEU A 17 -3.93 3.32 3.00
CA LEU A 17 -3.54 1.92 3.17
C LEU A 17 -2.04 1.72 2.92
N ASN A 18 -1.48 2.41 1.93
CA ASN A 18 -0.04 2.39 1.64
C ASN A 18 0.79 2.92 2.82
N ASN A 19 0.38 4.06 3.39
CA ASN A 19 1.04 4.65 4.56
C ASN A 19 0.98 3.73 5.78
N ILE A 20 -0.15 3.02 5.98
CA ILE A 20 -0.26 2.00 7.03
C ILE A 20 0.72 0.84 6.77
N GLY A 21 0.86 0.40 5.52
CA GLY A 21 1.86 -0.58 5.11
C GLY A 21 3.28 -0.17 5.48
N LEU A 22 3.67 1.07 5.15
CA LEU A 22 4.97 1.66 5.49
C LEU A 22 5.20 1.70 7.01
N CYS A 23 4.20 2.11 7.79
CA CYS A 23 4.31 2.08 9.25
C CYS A 23 4.58 0.66 9.78
N TYR A 24 3.90 -0.36 9.25
CA TYR A 24 4.14 -1.74 9.66
C TYR A 24 5.50 -2.27 9.19
N GLU A 25 6.00 -1.82 8.05
CA GLU A 25 7.35 -2.11 7.57
C GLU A 25 8.40 -1.58 8.55
N HIS A 26 8.28 -0.33 8.99
CA HIS A 26 9.13 0.27 10.03
C HIS A 26 9.02 -0.44 11.38
N LEU A 27 7.86 -1.03 11.70
CA LEU A 27 7.66 -1.84 12.90
C LEU A 27 8.18 -3.28 12.74
N ASN A 28 8.86 -3.60 11.63
CA ASN A 28 9.37 -4.93 11.29
C ASN A 28 8.26 -5.99 11.19
N ARG A 29 6.99 -5.56 11.03
CA ARG A 29 5.81 -6.41 10.89
C ARG A 29 5.50 -6.65 9.42
N ARG A 30 6.47 -7.22 8.70
CA ARG A 30 6.43 -7.46 7.25
C ARG A 30 5.14 -8.16 6.76
N LYS A 31 4.64 -9.15 7.50
CA LYS A 31 3.39 -9.87 7.17
C LYS A 31 2.17 -8.94 7.11
N LEU A 32 2.06 -8.02 8.07
CA LEU A 32 0.96 -7.05 8.10
C LEU A 32 1.16 -5.99 7.02
N ALA A 33 2.40 -5.47 6.86
CA ALA A 33 2.72 -4.51 5.80
C ALA A 33 2.28 -5.02 4.43
N LEU A 34 2.60 -6.29 4.12
CA LEU A 34 2.25 -6.94 2.86
C LEU A 34 0.73 -7.09 2.66
N ASP A 35 -0.04 -7.34 3.72
CA ASP A 35 -1.51 -7.37 3.66
C ASP A 35 -2.08 -5.97 3.33
N TYR A 36 -1.57 -4.93 3.99
CA TYR A 36 -1.99 -3.54 3.74
C TYR A 36 -1.61 -3.05 2.34
N TYR A 37 -0.40 -3.36 1.85
CA TYR A 37 0.00 -3.03 0.49
C TYR A 37 -0.87 -3.74 -0.56
N LYS A 38 -1.23 -5.01 -0.35
CA LYS A 38 -2.17 -5.72 -1.25
C LYS A 38 -3.56 -5.07 -1.27
N ARG A 39 -4.05 -4.64 -0.11
CA ARG A 39 -5.33 -3.92 -0.03
C ARG A 39 -5.27 -2.56 -0.71
N ALA A 40 -4.15 -1.84 -0.57
CA ALA A 40 -3.90 -0.61 -1.30
C ALA A 40 -3.93 -0.86 -2.81
N LEU A 41 -3.25 -1.90 -3.29
CA LEU A 41 -3.20 -2.28 -4.70
C LEU A 41 -4.59 -2.51 -5.28
N VAL A 42 -5.46 -3.27 -4.60
CA VAL A 42 -6.84 -3.51 -5.06
C VAL A 42 -7.62 -2.20 -5.23
N VAL A 43 -7.41 -1.23 -4.33
CA VAL A 43 -8.06 0.08 -4.42
C VAL A 43 -7.51 0.89 -5.60
N TYR A 44 -6.20 0.87 -5.83
CA TYR A 44 -5.59 1.52 -7.01
C TYR A 44 -6.02 0.87 -8.32
N GLU A 45 -6.16 -0.46 -8.36
CA GLU A 45 -6.68 -1.17 -9.53
C GLU A 45 -8.12 -0.80 -9.86
N GLN A 46 -8.96 -0.65 -8.83
CA GLN A 46 -10.34 -0.18 -9.00
C GLN A 46 -10.42 1.29 -9.41
N CYS A 47 -9.41 2.09 -9.07
CA CYS A 47 -9.43 3.52 -9.33
C CYS A 47 -9.14 3.87 -10.80
N LEU A 48 -8.61 2.93 -11.62
CA LEU A 48 -8.43 2.97 -13.09
C LEU A 48 -7.72 4.21 -13.69
N LEU A 49 -7.36 5.18 -12.85
CA LEU A 49 -6.48 6.29 -13.12
C LEU A 49 -5.09 5.80 -12.79
N ALA A 50 -4.23 5.71 -13.80
CA ALA A 50 -2.82 5.37 -13.65
C ALA A 50 -2.14 6.44 -12.79
N THR A 51 -2.20 6.24 -11.47
CA THR A 51 -1.41 7.01 -10.51
C THR A 51 0.00 6.45 -10.52
N ASP A 52 1.02 7.32 -10.54
CA ASP A 52 2.44 6.94 -10.47
C ASP A 52 2.74 5.99 -9.29
N ASP A 53 1.91 6.03 -8.25
CA ASP A 53 2.06 5.22 -7.02
C ASP A 53 1.63 3.75 -7.16
N ARG A 54 1.02 3.33 -8.27
CA ARG A 54 0.65 1.91 -8.44
C ARG A 54 1.89 1.02 -8.50
N TRP A 55 2.86 1.39 -9.33
CA TRP A 55 4.07 0.62 -9.57
C TRP A 55 4.94 0.52 -8.30
N THR A 56 4.98 1.58 -7.48
CA THR A 56 5.76 1.59 -6.25
C THR A 56 5.23 0.60 -5.21
N ILE A 57 3.92 0.41 -5.15
CA ILE A 57 3.27 -0.58 -4.27
C ILE A 57 3.51 -2.00 -4.79
N GLU A 58 3.37 -2.23 -6.10
CA GLU A 58 3.65 -3.53 -6.70
C GLU A 58 5.09 -3.98 -6.41
N LEU A 59 6.08 -3.09 -6.59
CA LEU A 59 7.49 -3.37 -6.28
C LEU A 59 7.71 -3.71 -4.79
N LYS A 60 7.08 -2.95 -3.87
CA LYS A 60 7.18 -3.19 -2.42
C LYS A 60 6.64 -4.56 -2.02
N ILE A 61 5.52 -4.97 -2.61
CA ILE A 61 4.89 -6.27 -2.37
C ILE A 61 5.84 -7.39 -2.82
N GLU A 62 6.43 -7.26 -4.00
CA GLU A 62 7.39 -8.23 -4.53
C GLU A 62 8.63 -8.35 -3.64
N GLU A 63 9.26 -7.23 -3.26
CA GLU A 63 10.41 -7.19 -2.37
C GLU A 63 10.12 -7.88 -1.03
N LEU A 64 9.04 -7.50 -0.36
CA LEU A 64 8.65 -8.10 0.93
C LEU A 64 8.32 -9.59 0.80
N SER A 65 7.73 -10.00 -0.32
CA SER A 65 7.45 -11.42 -0.58
C SER A 65 8.74 -12.21 -0.81
N ALA A 66 9.72 -11.64 -1.50
CA ALA A 66 11.01 -12.26 -1.77
C ALA A 66 11.86 -12.38 -0.50
N GLU A 67 11.88 -11.34 0.34
CA GLU A 67 12.55 -11.37 1.66
C GLU A 67 11.97 -12.49 2.53
N MET A 68 10.65 -12.63 2.58
CA MET A 68 10.01 -13.70 3.34
C MET A 68 10.32 -15.10 2.81
N ASN A 69 10.56 -15.24 1.51
CA ASN A 69 10.87 -16.53 0.87
C ASN A 69 12.35 -16.93 1.00
N GLN A 70 13.27 -15.96 1.16
CA GLN A 70 14.70 -16.22 1.38
C GLN A 70 15.03 -16.83 2.75
N PHE A 71 14.16 -16.69 3.75
CA PHE A 71 14.34 -17.30 5.07
C PHE A 71 13.82 -18.75 5.18
N ASN A 72 13.42 -19.37 4.07
CA ASN A 72 12.82 -20.70 4.06
C ASN A 72 13.77 -21.83 3.58
N ILE A 73 15.09 -21.65 3.77
CA ILE A 73 16.14 -22.65 3.50
C ILE A 73 16.79 -23.08 4.81
#